data_AF-A0A3M2B9G9-F1
#
_entry.id   AF-A0A3M2B9G9-F1
#
_cell.length_a   1.000
_cell.length_b   1.000
_cell.length_c   1.000
_cell.angle_alpha   90.00
_cell.angle_beta   90.00
_cell.angle_gamma   90.00
#
_symmetry.space_group_name_H-M   'P 1'
#
loop_
_entity.id
_entity.type
_entity.pdbx_description
1 polymer ?
#
loop_
_entity_poly.entity_id
_entity_poly.type
_entity_poly.pdbx_seq_one_letter_code
_entity_poly.pdbx_strand_id
1 'polypeptide(L)'
;MNDAGFSSVFEHWCRIHRARVDPAPAGAGLLRSLGVSLIERGMIDAACRLAGVPMHEALRQDLLGFRPGEVDESLESWRVSEFFARAPLDRLTLRHTVGLADRLRETEVSAEERVGDGLPESLEADIRRYGLVHFKLKVVGDDEQVCERLSAVARVVRPGAGDAARFTLDGNEQFESMHELADSLARARAMDADAAWLLERVMWIEQPLPRGRSFDSIACDGITRLGVPCIIDEADDSIDAFVRAVERGYRGVSIKNCKGVFKALINAGRCALSEGRLFQSGEDLTNLPVVALQQDLTTMATIGIASVERNGHHYFAGMAHLSEADASEACTRHPDLYRDGLLQVRDGQISTASVVRARGFGYDGPVDVETWTPAERWSPDVLLDGR
;
A
#
# COMPACT_ATOMS: atom_id res chain seq x y z
N MET A 1 -2.00 29.23 17.26
CA MET A 1 -1.85 28.84 18.68
C MET A 1 -3.22 28.91 19.32
N ASN A 2 -3.75 27.78 19.80
CA ASN A 2 -4.91 27.79 20.69
C ASN A 2 -4.44 28.25 22.09
N ASP A 3 -5.24 29.08 22.76
CA ASP A 3 -4.96 29.81 24.00
C ASP A 3 -4.56 28.96 25.25
N ALA A 4 -4.40 27.64 25.10
CA ALA A 4 -4.03 26.72 26.17
C ALA A 4 -2.59 26.16 26.08
N GLY A 5 -1.82 26.47 25.04
CA GLY A 5 -0.40 26.07 24.93
C GLY A 5 -0.14 24.57 24.67
N PHE A 6 -1.16 23.79 24.31
CA PHE A 6 -1.00 22.38 23.92
C PHE A 6 -0.70 22.24 22.43
N SER A 7 0.18 21.29 22.08
CA SER A 7 0.52 21.02 20.67
C SER A 7 -0.54 20.17 19.97
N SER A 8 -0.75 20.43 18.67
CA SER A 8 -1.58 19.56 17.83
C SER A 8 -0.91 18.20 17.56
N VAL A 9 -1.68 17.24 17.05
CA VAL A 9 -1.14 15.92 16.64
C VAL A 9 -0.06 16.10 15.57
N PHE A 10 -0.30 16.98 14.59
CA PHE A 10 0.66 17.29 13.53
C PHE A 10 1.92 18.00 14.04
N GLU A 11 1.79 18.95 14.97
CA GLU A 11 2.94 19.63 15.60
C GLU A 11 3.81 18.63 16.39
N HIS A 12 3.17 17.66 17.06
CA HIS A 12 3.89 16.60 17.76
C HIS A 12 4.62 15.68 16.77
N TRP A 13 3.95 15.28 15.68
CA TRP A 13 4.57 14.52 14.60
C TRP A 13 5.77 15.26 14.00
N CYS A 14 5.65 16.55 13.66
CA CYS A 14 6.76 17.34 13.11
C CYS A 14 7.98 17.33 14.04
N ARG A 15 7.76 17.49 15.34
CA ARG A 15 8.84 17.48 16.35
C ARG A 15 9.51 16.12 16.44
N ILE A 16 8.74 15.04 16.50
CA ILE A 16 9.29 13.67 16.55
C ILE A 16 10.02 13.34 15.25
N HIS A 17 9.42 13.65 14.11
CA HIS A 17 10.01 13.39 12.79
C HIS A 17 11.36 14.09 12.66
N ARG A 18 11.43 15.39 12.96
CA ARG A 18 12.70 16.15 12.96
C ARG A 18 13.74 15.59 13.92
N ALA A 19 13.32 15.13 15.10
CA ALA A 19 14.24 14.59 16.09
C ALA A 19 14.71 13.16 15.80
N ARG A 20 13.90 12.35 15.10
CA ARG A 20 14.11 10.91 14.96
C ARG A 20 14.38 10.49 13.53
N VAL A 21 13.67 11.00 12.54
CA VAL A 21 13.77 10.57 11.13
C VAL A 21 14.79 11.40 10.37
N ASP A 22 14.76 12.73 10.47
CA ASP A 22 15.69 13.61 9.73
C ASP A 22 17.19 13.30 9.99
N PRO A 23 17.64 12.99 11.22
CA PRO A 23 19.03 12.60 11.47
C PRO A 23 19.29 11.10 11.22
N ALA A 24 18.42 10.39 10.48
CA ALA A 24 18.67 9.00 10.13
C ALA A 24 19.90 8.90 9.23
N PRO A 25 20.80 7.92 9.45
CA PRO A 25 21.81 7.59 8.45
C PRO A 25 21.12 7.12 7.16
N ALA A 26 21.82 7.26 6.03
CA ALA A 26 21.34 6.80 4.73
C ALA A 26 20.86 5.34 4.80
N GLY A 27 19.68 5.06 4.25
CA GLY A 27 19.07 3.73 4.28
C GLY A 27 18.31 3.37 5.56
N ALA A 28 18.37 4.18 6.62
CA ALA A 28 17.61 3.95 7.86
C ALA A 28 16.32 4.78 7.97
N GLY A 29 16.07 5.70 7.02
CA GLY A 29 14.92 6.62 7.04
C GLY A 29 13.58 5.89 7.20
N LEU A 30 13.32 4.88 6.36
CA LEU A 30 12.09 4.08 6.42
C LEU A 30 11.89 3.37 7.77
N LEU A 31 12.94 2.76 8.32
CA LEU A 31 12.84 2.06 9.62
C LEU A 31 12.53 3.04 10.75
N ARG A 32 13.17 4.21 10.76
CA ARG A 32 12.87 5.24 11.76
C ARG A 32 11.47 5.80 11.57
N SER A 33 11.05 5.98 10.33
CA SER A 33 9.69 6.42 9.99
C SER A 33 8.64 5.43 10.44
N LEU A 34 8.90 4.11 10.37
CA LEU A 34 8.01 3.09 10.94
C LEU A 34 7.77 3.30 12.44
N GLY A 35 8.83 3.53 13.22
CA GLY A 35 8.70 3.80 14.65
C GLY A 35 7.88 5.06 14.94
N VAL A 36 8.05 6.12 14.16
CA VAL A 36 7.27 7.36 14.29
C VAL A 36 5.80 7.15 13.87
N SER A 37 5.57 6.41 12.79
CA SER A 37 4.24 6.09 12.26
C SER A 37 3.35 5.38 13.28
N LEU A 38 3.90 4.46 14.08
CA LEU A 38 3.12 3.77 15.12
C LEU A 38 2.53 4.75 16.14
N ILE A 39 3.32 5.71 16.61
CA ILE A 39 2.88 6.73 17.56
C ILE A 39 1.94 7.74 16.88
N GLU A 40 2.27 8.17 15.65
CA GLU A 40 1.44 9.04 14.83
C GLU A 40 0.02 8.48 14.67
N ARG A 41 -0.11 7.22 14.25
CA ARG A 41 -1.40 6.54 14.04
C ARG A 41 -2.20 6.45 15.35
N GLY A 42 -1.52 6.15 16.46
CA GLY A 42 -2.15 6.11 17.78
C GLY A 42 -2.69 7.47 18.23
N MET A 43 -1.93 8.55 17.99
CA MET A 43 -2.39 9.91 18.31
C MET A 43 -3.55 10.37 17.41
N ILE A 44 -3.52 10.05 16.10
CA ILE A 44 -4.61 10.33 15.18
C ILE A 44 -5.88 9.61 15.65
N ASP A 45 -5.77 8.31 15.94
CA ASP A 45 -6.89 7.50 16.43
C ASP A 45 -7.47 8.06 17.74
N ALA A 46 -6.62 8.35 18.73
CA ALA A 46 -7.04 8.92 20.00
C ALA A 46 -7.78 10.26 19.84
N ALA A 47 -7.25 11.17 19.01
CA ALA A 47 -7.90 12.46 18.74
C ALA A 47 -9.28 12.28 18.10
N CYS A 48 -9.39 11.39 17.11
CA CYS A 48 -10.64 11.09 16.43
C CYS A 48 -11.66 10.44 17.38
N ARG A 49 -11.22 9.49 18.22
CA ARG A 49 -12.08 8.81 19.22
C ARG A 49 -12.59 9.78 20.28
N LEU A 50 -11.74 10.65 20.83
CA LEU A 50 -12.12 11.65 21.82
C LEU A 50 -13.12 12.66 21.27
N ALA A 51 -12.97 13.05 20.00
CA ALA A 51 -13.92 13.92 19.32
C ALA A 51 -15.18 13.19 18.82
N GLY A 52 -15.20 11.84 18.84
CA GLY A 52 -16.33 11.02 18.40
C GLY A 52 -16.56 11.05 16.88
N VAL A 53 -15.52 11.31 16.08
CA VAL A 53 -15.61 11.44 14.62
C VAL A 53 -14.68 10.45 13.89
N PRO A 54 -14.98 10.10 12.62
CA PRO A 54 -14.04 9.37 11.77
C PRO A 54 -12.85 10.24 11.33
N MET A 55 -11.76 9.61 10.92
CA MET A 55 -10.50 10.28 10.53
C MET A 55 -10.65 11.33 9.43
N HIS A 56 -11.44 11.07 8.37
CA HIS A 56 -11.67 12.04 7.30
C HIS A 56 -12.37 13.32 7.79
N GLU A 57 -13.28 13.17 8.75
CA GLU A 57 -14.01 14.30 9.36
C GLU A 57 -13.09 15.08 10.30
N ALA A 58 -12.22 14.40 11.06
CA ALA A 58 -11.20 15.04 11.89
C ALA A 58 -10.24 15.90 11.07
N LEU A 59 -9.84 15.44 9.88
CA LEU A 59 -9.06 16.23 8.92
C LEU A 59 -9.85 17.44 8.41
N ARG A 60 -11.11 17.24 8.01
CA ARG A 60 -11.97 18.32 7.49
C ARG A 60 -12.25 19.42 8.52
N GLN A 61 -12.41 19.04 9.79
CA GLN A 61 -12.60 19.94 10.92
C GLN A 61 -11.30 20.51 11.49
N ASP A 62 -10.15 20.17 10.89
CA ASP A 62 -8.82 20.60 11.33
C ASP A 62 -8.46 20.21 12.78
N LEU A 63 -9.02 19.09 13.27
CA LEU A 63 -8.77 18.60 14.64
C LEU A 63 -7.32 18.16 14.84
N LEU A 64 -6.66 17.70 13.77
CA LEU A 64 -5.28 17.23 13.82
C LEU A 64 -4.25 18.38 13.74
N GLY A 65 -4.71 19.61 13.47
CA GLY A 65 -3.86 20.79 13.29
C GLY A 65 -2.90 20.65 12.12
N PHE A 66 -3.35 20.03 11.02
CA PHE A 66 -2.49 19.69 9.90
C PHE A 66 -2.11 20.96 9.10
N ARG A 67 -0.82 21.27 9.06
CA ARG A 67 -0.26 22.50 8.47
C ARG A 67 0.90 22.13 7.54
N PRO A 68 0.62 21.59 6.34
CA PRO A 68 1.66 21.08 5.44
C PRO A 68 2.66 22.17 5.00
N GLY A 69 2.23 23.45 5.00
CA GLY A 69 3.11 24.61 4.78
C GLY A 69 4.30 24.73 5.75
N GLU A 70 4.19 24.18 6.97
CA GLU A 70 5.32 24.17 7.94
C GLU A 70 6.42 23.16 7.57
N VAL A 71 6.13 22.27 6.63
CA VAL A 71 7.05 21.25 6.11
C VAL A 71 7.52 21.61 4.71
N ASP A 72 6.62 22.14 3.89
CA ASP A 72 6.88 22.50 2.50
C ASP A 72 6.08 23.76 2.16
N GLU A 73 6.76 24.90 2.01
CA GLU A 73 6.16 26.22 1.76
C GLU A 73 5.26 26.22 0.51
N SER A 74 5.53 25.35 -0.47
CA SER A 74 4.68 25.22 -1.67
C SER A 74 3.25 24.78 -1.35
N LEU A 75 3.03 24.20 -0.17
CA LEU A 75 1.73 23.71 0.31
C LEU A 75 0.96 24.72 1.18
N GLU A 76 1.46 25.96 1.37
CA GLU A 76 0.76 26.99 2.17
C GLU A 76 -0.65 27.32 1.64
N SER A 77 -0.80 27.29 0.32
CA SER A 77 -2.07 27.56 -0.36
C SER A 77 -3.01 26.35 -0.35
N TRP A 78 -2.49 25.14 -0.12
CA TRP A 78 -3.28 23.92 -0.17
C TRP A 78 -4.04 23.70 1.14
N ARG A 79 -5.35 23.49 1.03
CA ARG A 79 -6.24 23.25 2.16
C ARG A 79 -6.82 21.85 2.11
N VAL A 80 -6.61 21.09 3.18
CA VAL A 80 -7.19 19.76 3.39
C VAL A 80 -8.71 19.76 3.27
N SER A 81 -9.37 20.82 3.74
CA SER A 81 -10.83 20.97 3.64
C SER A 81 -11.34 21.07 2.20
N GLU A 82 -10.54 21.58 1.27
CA GLU A 82 -10.89 21.66 -0.15
C GLU A 82 -10.66 20.32 -0.85
N PHE A 83 -9.60 19.59 -0.46
CA PHE A 83 -9.28 18.28 -1.01
C PHE A 83 -10.26 17.18 -0.55
N PHE A 84 -10.61 17.15 0.74
CA PHE A 84 -11.59 16.21 1.32
C PHE A 84 -13.02 16.76 1.37
N ALA A 85 -13.33 17.80 0.58
CA ALA A 85 -14.73 18.16 0.33
C ALA A 85 -15.50 17.00 -0.36
N ARG A 86 -14.75 16.08 -0.99
CA ARG A 86 -15.26 14.79 -1.46
C ARG A 86 -15.31 13.79 -0.30
N ALA A 87 -16.42 13.07 -0.18
CA ALA A 87 -16.53 11.96 0.74
C ALA A 87 -15.43 10.90 0.46
N PRO A 88 -14.89 10.24 1.49
CA PRO A 88 -13.94 9.14 1.29
C PRO A 88 -14.57 8.04 0.45
N LEU A 89 -13.73 7.29 -0.27
CA LEU A 89 -14.19 6.17 -1.08
C LEU A 89 -14.85 5.12 -0.19
N ASP A 90 -16.00 4.59 -0.62
CA ASP A 90 -16.72 3.51 0.06
C ASP A 90 -16.35 2.12 -0.49
N ARG A 91 -15.59 2.09 -1.58
CA ARG A 91 -15.04 0.88 -2.22
C ARG A 91 -13.70 1.17 -2.88
N LEU A 92 -12.82 0.16 -2.86
CA LEU A 92 -11.52 0.19 -3.52
C LEU A 92 -11.33 -1.07 -4.38
N THR A 93 -10.66 -0.93 -5.52
CA THR A 93 -10.19 -2.07 -6.32
C THR A 93 -8.94 -2.67 -5.68
N LEU A 94 -9.00 -3.96 -5.38
CA LEU A 94 -7.88 -4.74 -4.87
C LEU A 94 -6.91 -5.03 -6.02
N ARG A 95 -5.69 -4.51 -5.91
CA ARG A 95 -4.56 -4.87 -6.77
C ARG A 95 -3.80 -6.03 -6.13
N HIS A 96 -4.02 -7.23 -6.65
CA HIS A 96 -3.48 -8.46 -6.09
C HIS A 96 -1.98 -8.59 -6.41
N THR A 97 -1.16 -8.78 -5.39
CA THR A 97 0.28 -8.98 -5.57
C THR A 97 0.58 -10.40 -6.01
N VAL A 98 1.25 -10.54 -7.16
CA VAL A 98 1.77 -11.81 -7.68
C VAL A 98 3.28 -11.85 -7.42
N GLY A 99 3.64 -12.44 -6.29
CA GLY A 99 5.01 -12.70 -5.86
C GLY A 99 5.74 -13.71 -6.74
N LEU A 100 7.08 -13.67 -6.71
CA LEU A 100 7.93 -14.50 -7.58
C LEU A 100 7.73 -16.00 -7.37
N ALA A 101 7.45 -16.42 -6.13
CA ALA A 101 7.25 -17.81 -5.75
C ALA A 101 5.77 -18.26 -5.79
N ASP A 102 4.85 -17.35 -6.12
CA ASP A 102 3.42 -17.67 -6.13
C ASP A 102 3.11 -18.65 -7.25
N ARG A 103 2.31 -19.68 -6.91
CA ARG A 103 1.79 -20.64 -7.88
C ARG A 103 0.78 -19.94 -8.79
N LEU A 104 1.00 -20.00 -10.10
CA LEU A 104 0.12 -19.33 -11.05
C LEU A 104 -1.10 -20.18 -11.38
N ARG A 105 -0.94 -21.51 -11.44
CA ARG A 105 -1.98 -22.47 -11.81
C ARG A 105 -2.29 -23.43 -10.68
N GLU A 106 -3.53 -23.93 -10.63
CA GLU A 106 -3.92 -24.94 -9.64
C GLU A 106 -3.13 -26.26 -9.80
N THR A 107 -2.64 -26.54 -11.01
CA THR A 107 -1.80 -27.72 -11.30
C THR A 107 -0.39 -27.64 -10.71
N GLU A 108 0.05 -26.46 -10.26
CA GLU A 108 1.36 -26.27 -9.64
C GLU A 108 1.33 -26.53 -8.12
N VAL A 109 0.14 -26.75 -7.54
CA VAL A 109 -0.05 -27.08 -6.13
C VAL A 109 -0.13 -28.61 -5.99
N SER A 110 0.94 -29.23 -5.47
CA SER A 110 0.96 -30.68 -5.24
C SER A 110 -0.02 -31.09 -4.13
N ALA A 111 -0.40 -32.37 -4.09
CA ALA A 111 -1.33 -32.86 -3.07
C ALA A 111 -0.75 -32.76 -1.65
N GLU A 112 0.57 -32.89 -1.53
CA GLU A 112 1.33 -32.83 -0.28
C GLU A 112 1.50 -31.39 0.25
N GLU A 113 1.51 -30.39 -0.64
CA GLU A 113 1.62 -28.97 -0.26
C GLU A 113 0.28 -28.32 0.09
N ARG A 114 -0.85 -28.97 -0.20
CA ARG A 114 -2.18 -28.39 0.05
C ARG A 114 -2.44 -28.16 1.53
N VAL A 115 -2.81 -26.92 1.87
CA VAL A 115 -3.16 -26.53 3.24
C VAL A 115 -4.54 -27.06 3.64
N GLY A 116 -5.50 -27.05 2.71
CA GLY A 116 -6.85 -27.59 2.95
C GLY A 116 -7.75 -26.73 3.84
N ASP A 117 -7.44 -25.44 3.98
CA ASP A 117 -8.24 -24.46 4.74
C ASP A 117 -9.44 -23.89 3.95
N GLY A 118 -9.56 -24.24 2.66
CA GLY A 118 -10.63 -23.80 1.77
C GLY A 118 -10.38 -22.44 1.11
N LEU A 119 -9.19 -21.84 1.31
CA LEU A 119 -8.74 -20.65 0.60
C LEU A 119 -8.07 -21.02 -0.73
N PRO A 120 -8.02 -20.08 -1.71
CA PRO A 120 -7.28 -20.31 -2.94
C PRO A 120 -5.78 -20.44 -2.70
N GLU A 121 -5.13 -21.36 -3.42
CA GLU A 121 -3.68 -21.64 -3.29
C GLU A 121 -2.92 -21.33 -4.60
N SER A 122 -3.56 -20.65 -5.55
CA SER A 122 -2.95 -20.22 -6.81
C SER A 122 -3.65 -18.98 -7.39
N LEU A 123 -2.93 -18.22 -8.23
CA LEU A 123 -3.47 -17.02 -8.90
C LEU A 123 -4.74 -17.35 -9.71
N GLU A 124 -4.77 -18.47 -10.43
CA GLU A 124 -5.94 -18.95 -11.18
C GLU A 124 -7.18 -19.10 -10.28
N ALA A 125 -7.00 -19.71 -9.11
CA ALA A 125 -8.07 -19.87 -8.14
C ALA A 125 -8.48 -18.54 -7.48
N ASP A 126 -7.52 -17.66 -7.19
CA ASP A 126 -7.77 -16.31 -6.65
C ASP A 126 -8.62 -15.47 -7.60
N ILE A 127 -8.28 -15.44 -8.90
CA ILE A 127 -9.03 -14.70 -9.92
C ILE A 127 -10.48 -15.18 -9.95
N ARG A 128 -10.69 -16.51 -9.95
CA ARG A 128 -12.02 -17.10 -9.96
C ARG A 128 -12.80 -16.83 -8.68
N ARG A 129 -12.15 -16.91 -7.51
CA ARG A 129 -12.80 -16.78 -6.20
C ARG A 129 -13.20 -15.35 -5.88
N TYR A 130 -12.36 -14.39 -6.26
CA TYR A 130 -12.46 -12.99 -5.84
C TYR A 130 -12.82 -12.04 -6.98
N GLY A 131 -12.83 -12.51 -8.24
CA GLY A 131 -13.13 -11.68 -9.41
C GLY A 131 -12.04 -10.65 -9.70
N LEU A 132 -10.78 -11.01 -9.48
CA LEU A 132 -9.65 -10.07 -9.54
C LEU A 132 -9.45 -9.51 -10.95
N VAL A 133 -9.17 -8.21 -11.02
CA VAL A 133 -8.91 -7.49 -12.29
C VAL A 133 -7.67 -6.61 -12.25
N HIS A 134 -7.12 -6.29 -11.08
CA HIS A 134 -5.89 -5.51 -10.95
C HIS A 134 -4.80 -6.37 -10.30
N PHE A 135 -3.58 -6.30 -10.84
CA PHE A 135 -2.47 -7.13 -10.39
C PHE A 135 -1.18 -6.30 -10.24
N LYS A 136 -0.38 -6.58 -9.22
CA LYS A 136 1.00 -6.08 -9.07
C LYS A 136 1.93 -7.26 -9.31
N LEU A 137 2.78 -7.16 -10.33
CA LEU A 137 3.68 -8.23 -10.73
C LEU A 137 5.12 -7.87 -10.38
N LYS A 138 5.77 -8.70 -9.58
CA LYS A 138 7.23 -8.60 -9.38
C LYS A 138 7.96 -9.06 -10.64
N VAL A 139 8.87 -8.23 -11.15
CA VAL A 139 9.67 -8.48 -12.35
C VAL A 139 11.14 -8.47 -11.96
N VAL A 140 11.74 -9.65 -11.94
CA VAL A 140 13.13 -9.88 -11.56
C VAL A 140 13.72 -10.93 -12.50
N GLY A 141 15.00 -10.80 -12.84
CA GLY A 141 15.73 -11.76 -13.68
C GLY A 141 16.30 -11.13 -14.94
N ASP A 142 16.93 -11.96 -15.77
CA ASP A 142 17.37 -11.56 -17.11
C ASP A 142 16.19 -11.41 -18.08
N ASP A 143 16.48 -11.00 -19.32
CA ASP A 143 15.45 -10.75 -20.33
C ASP A 143 14.54 -11.97 -20.63
N GLU A 144 15.09 -13.18 -20.57
CA GLU A 144 14.34 -14.41 -20.82
C GLU A 144 13.39 -14.69 -19.65
N GLN A 145 13.90 -14.58 -18.42
CA GLN A 145 13.10 -14.74 -17.20
C GLN A 145 11.98 -13.69 -17.10
N VAL A 146 12.28 -12.43 -17.45
CA VAL A 146 11.28 -11.35 -17.51
C VAL A 146 10.20 -11.68 -18.53
N CYS A 147 10.58 -12.07 -19.75
CA CYS A 147 9.63 -12.44 -20.80
C CYS A 147 8.76 -13.65 -20.39
N GLU A 148 9.38 -14.70 -19.86
CA GLU A 148 8.70 -15.90 -19.39
C GLU A 148 7.69 -15.56 -18.30
N ARG A 149 8.09 -14.76 -17.31
CA ARG A 149 7.23 -14.35 -16.20
C ARG A 149 6.02 -13.56 -16.67
N LEU A 150 6.22 -12.56 -17.54
CA LEU A 150 5.13 -11.75 -18.10
C LEU A 150 4.16 -12.63 -18.90
N SER A 151 4.69 -13.53 -19.72
CA SER A 151 3.91 -14.44 -20.55
C SER A 151 3.11 -15.45 -19.73
N ALA A 152 3.72 -16.03 -18.70
CA ALA A 152 3.07 -17.00 -17.83
C ALA A 152 1.88 -16.39 -17.06
N VAL A 153 2.08 -15.19 -16.48
CA VAL A 153 1.02 -14.47 -15.78
C VAL A 153 -0.09 -14.06 -16.76
N ALA A 154 0.24 -13.56 -17.94
CA ALA A 154 -0.74 -13.20 -18.96
C ALA A 154 -1.64 -14.39 -19.35
N ARG A 155 -1.08 -15.59 -19.51
CA ARG A 155 -1.83 -16.82 -19.84
C ARG A 155 -2.82 -17.25 -18.76
N VAL A 156 -2.57 -16.89 -17.51
CA VAL A 156 -3.48 -17.18 -16.37
C VAL A 156 -4.51 -16.07 -16.20
N VAL A 157 -4.10 -14.80 -16.31
CA VAL A 157 -4.98 -13.66 -16.07
C VAL A 157 -5.96 -13.45 -17.21
N ARG A 158 -5.53 -13.59 -18.47
CA ARG A 158 -6.34 -13.26 -19.64
C ARG A 158 -7.66 -14.02 -19.73
N PRO A 159 -7.73 -15.35 -19.49
CA PRO A 159 -9.00 -16.09 -19.51
C PRO A 159 -9.98 -15.66 -18.40
N GLY A 160 -9.49 -15.24 -17.24
CA GLY A 160 -10.33 -14.91 -16.07
C GLY A 160 -10.74 -13.45 -15.97
N ALA A 161 -9.81 -12.51 -16.22
CA ALA A 161 -10.02 -11.07 -16.06
C ALA A 161 -10.23 -10.32 -17.40
N GLY A 162 -9.84 -10.93 -18.52
CA GLY A 162 -10.03 -10.36 -19.86
C GLY A 162 -9.49 -8.93 -20.02
N ASP A 163 -10.21 -8.09 -20.75
CA ASP A 163 -9.79 -6.71 -21.07
C ASP A 163 -9.88 -5.74 -19.87
N ALA A 164 -10.56 -6.13 -18.79
CA ALA A 164 -10.59 -5.37 -17.56
C ALA A 164 -9.25 -5.46 -16.79
N ALA A 165 -8.39 -6.43 -17.13
CA ALA A 165 -7.11 -6.63 -16.48
C ALA A 165 -6.22 -5.38 -16.54
N ARG A 166 -5.66 -4.99 -15.40
CA ARG A 166 -4.66 -3.91 -15.27
C ARG A 166 -3.49 -4.39 -14.43
N PHE A 167 -2.30 -3.93 -14.78
CA PHE A 167 -1.06 -4.37 -14.15
C PHE A 167 -0.25 -3.20 -13.63
N THR A 168 0.48 -3.43 -12.55
CA THR A 168 1.66 -2.64 -12.18
C THR A 168 2.84 -3.59 -12.19
N LEU A 169 4.01 -3.10 -12.62
CA LEU A 169 5.24 -3.88 -12.53
C LEU A 169 6.05 -3.36 -11.35
N ASP A 170 6.60 -4.24 -10.56
CA ASP A 170 7.48 -3.92 -9.44
C ASP A 170 8.87 -4.47 -9.75
N GLY A 171 9.81 -3.55 -10.00
CA GLY A 171 11.19 -3.89 -10.30
C GLY A 171 12.01 -4.24 -9.05
N ASN A 172 11.49 -4.00 -7.85
CA ASN A 172 12.04 -4.43 -6.57
C ASN A 172 13.57 -4.21 -6.47
N GLU A 173 14.02 -3.01 -6.90
CA GLU A 173 15.43 -2.59 -6.88
C GLU A 173 16.41 -3.41 -7.74
N GLN A 174 15.93 -4.12 -8.77
CA GLN A 174 16.77 -5.07 -9.53
C GLN A 174 17.45 -4.50 -10.77
N PHE A 175 17.07 -3.32 -11.26
CA PHE A 175 17.63 -2.76 -12.51
C PHE A 175 18.68 -1.69 -12.21
N GLU A 176 19.82 -1.72 -12.91
CA GLU A 176 20.91 -0.77 -12.71
C GLU A 176 20.62 0.59 -13.38
N SER A 177 19.76 0.60 -14.41
CA SER A 177 19.34 1.81 -15.13
C SER A 177 17.95 1.68 -15.75
N MET A 178 17.29 2.83 -16.02
CA MET A 178 16.01 2.85 -16.74
C MET A 178 16.15 2.37 -18.18
N HIS A 179 17.33 2.57 -18.79
CA HIS A 179 17.67 2.04 -20.10
C HIS A 179 17.60 0.51 -20.15
N GLU A 180 18.22 -0.16 -19.18
CA GLU A 180 18.21 -1.61 -19.06
C GLU A 180 16.78 -2.16 -18.95
N LEU A 181 15.97 -1.58 -18.06
CA LEU A 181 14.58 -1.95 -17.91
C LEU A 181 13.79 -1.73 -19.22
N ALA A 182 13.93 -0.57 -19.85
CA ALA A 182 13.22 -0.25 -21.09
C ALA A 182 13.58 -1.22 -22.22
N ASP A 183 14.86 -1.60 -22.32
CA ASP A 183 15.32 -2.58 -23.29
C ASP A 183 14.76 -3.98 -22.99
N SER A 184 14.73 -4.38 -21.71
CA SER A 184 14.19 -5.67 -21.29
C SER A 184 12.69 -5.80 -21.60
N LEU A 185 11.89 -4.78 -21.26
CA LEU A 185 10.46 -4.77 -21.57
C LEU A 185 10.19 -4.72 -23.08
N ALA A 186 11.01 -4.01 -23.85
CA ALA A 186 10.89 -3.97 -25.31
C ALA A 186 11.20 -5.33 -25.93
N ARG A 187 12.21 -6.06 -25.43
CA ARG A 187 12.52 -7.43 -25.85
C ARG A 187 11.39 -8.39 -25.51
N ALA A 188 10.91 -8.39 -24.27
CA ALA A 188 9.79 -9.24 -23.86
C ALA A 188 8.55 -9.02 -24.75
N ARG A 189 8.21 -7.75 -25.04
CA ARG A 189 7.12 -7.39 -25.96
C ARG A 189 7.31 -7.97 -27.37
N ALA A 190 8.55 -8.02 -27.87
CA ALA A 190 8.84 -8.52 -29.20
C ALA A 190 8.90 -10.06 -29.27
N MET A 191 9.21 -10.72 -28.16
CA MET A 191 9.41 -12.17 -28.09
C MET A 191 8.12 -12.96 -27.93
N ASP A 192 7.15 -12.48 -27.14
CA ASP A 192 5.94 -13.23 -26.80
C ASP A 192 4.68 -12.34 -26.83
N ALA A 193 3.63 -12.82 -27.50
CA ALA A 193 2.38 -12.08 -27.67
C ALA A 193 1.59 -11.94 -26.34
N ASP A 194 1.74 -12.89 -25.41
CA ASP A 194 1.12 -12.82 -24.09
C ASP A 194 1.83 -11.78 -23.21
N ALA A 195 3.16 -11.71 -23.28
CA ALA A 195 3.91 -10.61 -22.65
C ALA A 195 3.51 -9.25 -23.22
N ALA A 196 3.40 -9.13 -24.55
CA ALA A 196 2.95 -7.91 -25.20
C ALA A 196 1.55 -7.47 -24.72
N TRP A 197 0.59 -8.40 -24.65
CA TRP A 197 -0.77 -8.15 -24.18
C TRP A 197 -0.81 -7.60 -22.75
N LEU A 198 0.04 -8.12 -21.85
CA LEU A 198 0.14 -7.64 -20.47
C LEU A 198 0.78 -6.26 -20.42
N LEU A 199 1.88 -6.04 -21.15
CA LEU A 199 2.61 -4.77 -21.17
C LEU A 199 1.77 -3.60 -21.72
N GLU A 200 0.82 -3.86 -22.62
CA GLU A 200 -0.17 -2.87 -23.07
C GLU A 200 -1.16 -2.43 -21.99
N ARG A 201 -1.27 -3.19 -20.90
CA ARG A 201 -2.20 -2.98 -19.77
C ARG A 201 -1.49 -2.54 -18.49
N VAL A 202 -0.19 -2.25 -18.55
CA VAL A 202 0.58 -1.72 -17.42
C VAL A 202 0.19 -0.26 -17.17
N MET A 203 -0.15 0.05 -15.93
CA MET A 203 -0.53 1.40 -15.49
C MET A 203 0.70 2.21 -15.06
N TRP A 204 1.64 1.59 -14.33
CA TRP A 204 2.91 2.17 -13.90
C TRP A 204 3.92 1.10 -13.49
N ILE A 205 5.15 1.55 -13.27
CA ILE A 205 6.27 0.73 -12.77
C ILE A 205 6.73 1.26 -11.40
N GLU A 206 6.88 0.38 -10.44
CA GLU A 206 7.29 0.65 -9.06
C GLU A 206 8.76 0.28 -8.84
N GLN A 207 9.47 1.18 -8.16
CA GLN A 207 10.84 1.04 -7.68
C GLN A 207 11.76 0.19 -8.59
N PRO A 208 11.99 0.62 -9.85
CA PRO A 208 12.82 -0.17 -10.77
C PRO A 208 14.29 -0.20 -10.35
N LEU A 209 14.82 0.92 -9.87
CA LEU A 209 16.23 1.08 -9.51
C LEU A 209 16.45 0.82 -8.02
N PRO A 210 17.68 0.42 -7.62
CA PRO A 210 18.12 0.51 -6.23
C PRO A 210 17.80 1.88 -5.63
N ARG A 211 17.33 1.89 -4.38
CA ARG A 211 16.87 3.11 -3.70
C ARG A 211 17.97 4.19 -3.65
N GLY A 212 19.22 3.78 -3.48
CA GLY A 212 20.38 4.68 -3.51
C GLY A 212 20.70 5.29 -4.88
N ARG A 213 20.14 4.73 -5.96
CA ARG A 213 20.30 5.20 -7.36
C ARG A 213 19.05 5.89 -7.90
N SER A 214 17.94 5.88 -7.18
CA SER A 214 16.66 6.45 -7.62
C SER A 214 16.68 7.97 -7.82
N PHE A 215 17.73 8.65 -7.35
CA PHE A 215 17.96 10.09 -7.57
C PHE A 215 19.20 10.39 -8.42
N ASP A 216 19.89 9.36 -8.92
CA ASP A 216 21.05 9.51 -9.79
C ASP A 216 20.62 9.83 -11.23
N SER A 217 21.19 10.87 -11.82
CA SER A 217 20.78 11.34 -13.15
C SER A 217 21.13 10.36 -14.26
N ILE A 218 22.21 9.59 -14.12
CA ILE A 218 22.64 8.63 -15.14
C ILE A 218 21.76 7.38 -15.07
N ALA A 219 21.50 6.85 -13.88
CA ALA A 219 20.64 5.69 -13.68
C ALA A 219 19.19 5.97 -14.12
N CYS A 220 18.70 7.18 -13.88
CA CYS A 220 17.35 7.59 -14.28
C CYS A 220 17.24 7.98 -15.77
N ASP A 221 18.36 8.10 -16.49
CA ASP A 221 18.32 8.44 -17.92
C ASP A 221 17.54 7.38 -18.70
N GLY A 222 16.68 7.85 -19.60
CA GLY A 222 15.79 6.98 -20.37
C GLY A 222 14.45 6.61 -19.70
N ILE A 223 14.09 7.15 -18.52
CA ILE A 223 12.80 6.88 -17.86
C ILE A 223 11.59 7.09 -18.77
N THR A 224 11.64 8.07 -19.68
CA THR A 224 10.58 8.37 -20.64
C THR A 224 10.41 7.27 -21.70
N ARG A 225 11.44 6.44 -21.96
CA ARG A 225 11.39 5.32 -22.89
C ARG A 225 10.44 4.21 -22.44
N LEU A 226 10.11 4.14 -21.15
CA LEU A 226 9.20 3.13 -20.59
C LEU A 226 7.76 3.34 -21.07
N GLY A 227 7.38 4.56 -21.48
CA GLY A 227 6.04 4.86 -21.99
C GLY A 227 4.91 4.82 -20.95
N VAL A 228 5.23 4.46 -19.71
CA VAL A 228 4.34 4.46 -18.54
C VAL A 228 5.04 5.19 -17.38
N PRO A 229 4.30 5.80 -16.45
CA PRO A 229 4.91 6.48 -15.33
C PRO A 229 5.64 5.52 -14.38
N CYS A 230 6.65 6.03 -13.68
CA CYS A 230 7.31 5.33 -12.59
C CYS A 230 6.98 5.95 -11.24
N ILE A 231 6.94 5.10 -10.21
CA ILE A 231 6.81 5.49 -8.81
C ILE A 231 8.02 5.06 -7.99
N ILE A 232 8.32 5.80 -6.92
CA ILE A 232 9.25 5.37 -5.87
C ILE A 232 8.51 4.66 -4.72
N ASP A 233 9.13 3.62 -4.19
CA ASP A 233 8.71 2.90 -2.98
C ASP A 233 9.82 2.95 -1.92
N GLU A 234 10.82 2.08 -1.99
CA GLU A 234 11.91 2.04 -1.02
C GLU A 234 12.79 3.30 -1.01
N ALA A 235 12.79 4.07 -2.11
CA ALA A 235 13.46 5.37 -2.16
C ALA A 235 12.68 6.51 -1.48
N ASP A 236 11.42 6.29 -1.09
CA ASP A 236 10.61 7.28 -0.35
C ASP A 236 10.97 7.29 1.14
N ASP A 237 12.24 7.53 1.46
CA ASP A 237 12.81 7.42 2.80
C ASP A 237 12.87 8.73 3.60
N SER A 238 12.54 9.86 2.96
CA SER A 238 12.52 11.21 3.55
C SER A 238 11.31 12.02 3.07
N ILE A 239 11.05 13.16 3.71
CA ILE A 239 9.94 14.06 3.34
C ILE A 239 10.12 14.65 1.93
N ASP A 240 11.36 14.94 1.52
CA ASP A 240 11.70 15.53 0.23
C ASP A 240 11.93 14.48 -0.89
N ALA A 241 11.94 13.18 -0.56
CA ALA A 241 12.23 12.11 -1.51
C ALA A 241 11.36 12.15 -2.76
N PHE A 242 10.06 12.39 -2.61
CA PHE A 242 9.16 12.50 -3.76
C PHE A 242 9.49 13.69 -4.66
N VAL A 243 9.86 14.84 -4.09
CA VAL A 243 10.27 16.03 -4.85
C VAL A 243 11.52 15.74 -5.67
N ARG A 244 12.54 15.12 -5.05
CA ARG A 244 13.76 14.68 -5.76
C ARG A 244 13.47 13.67 -6.86
N ALA A 245 12.51 12.77 -6.66
CA ALA A 245 12.11 11.80 -7.68
C ALA A 245 11.49 12.49 -8.89
N VAL A 246 10.63 13.49 -8.68
CA VAL A 246 9.99 14.26 -9.76
C VAL A 246 11.04 14.96 -10.64
N GLU A 247 12.10 15.50 -10.05
CA GLU A 247 13.24 16.09 -10.77
C GLU A 247 13.99 15.08 -11.66
N ARG A 248 13.87 13.78 -11.38
CA ARG A 248 14.42 12.68 -12.18
C ARG A 248 13.43 12.06 -13.16
N GLY A 249 12.22 12.61 -13.26
CA GLY A 249 11.21 12.17 -14.23
C GLY A 249 10.19 11.18 -13.66
N TYR A 250 10.29 10.78 -12.39
CA TYR A 250 9.23 10.01 -11.74
C TYR A 250 7.93 10.81 -11.69
N ARG A 251 6.80 10.11 -11.62
CA ARG A 251 5.46 10.73 -11.62
C ARG A 251 4.60 10.29 -10.45
N GLY A 252 5.04 9.33 -9.65
CA GLY A 252 4.32 9.00 -8.43
C GLY A 252 5.19 8.48 -7.31
N VAL A 253 4.51 8.20 -6.20
CA VAL A 253 5.09 7.70 -4.96
C VAL A 253 4.12 6.72 -4.32
N SER A 254 4.64 5.65 -3.76
CA SER A 254 3.87 4.73 -2.93
C SER A 254 3.37 5.42 -1.64
N ILE A 255 2.24 4.95 -1.13
CA ILE A 255 1.80 5.22 0.23
C ILE A 255 1.68 3.87 0.94
N LYS A 256 2.21 3.84 2.15
CA LYS A 256 1.98 2.78 3.14
C LYS A 256 1.85 3.47 4.49
N ASN A 257 0.89 3.10 5.33
CA ASN A 257 0.76 3.75 6.63
C ASN A 257 2.04 3.63 7.48
N CYS A 258 2.82 2.56 7.32
CA CYS A 258 4.12 2.39 7.98
C CYS A 258 5.17 3.45 7.60
N LYS A 259 5.00 4.17 6.47
CA LYS A 259 5.86 5.30 6.10
C LYS A 259 5.42 6.63 6.69
N GLY A 260 4.24 6.70 7.27
CA GLY A 260 3.69 7.87 7.93
C GLY A 260 2.48 8.45 7.20
N VAL A 261 1.41 8.72 7.96
CA VAL A 261 0.12 9.21 7.45
C VAL A 261 0.21 10.68 7.05
N PHE A 262 0.86 11.52 7.85
CA PHE A 262 1.05 12.93 7.49
C PHE A 262 1.98 13.11 6.31
N LYS A 263 3.01 12.26 6.17
CA LYS A 263 3.84 12.24 4.95
C LYS A 263 3.00 11.89 3.72
N ALA A 264 2.11 10.91 3.84
CA ALA A 264 1.16 10.55 2.79
C ALA A 264 0.24 11.72 2.41
N LEU A 265 -0.29 12.45 3.40
CA LEU A 265 -1.14 13.63 3.19
C LEU A 265 -0.38 14.81 2.57
N ILE A 266 0.88 15.03 2.95
CA ILE A 266 1.76 16.03 2.33
C ILE A 266 1.96 15.71 0.84
N ASN A 267 2.25 14.45 0.51
CA ASN A 267 2.37 14.00 -0.88
C ASN A 267 1.04 14.08 -1.64
N ALA A 268 -0.12 13.92 -0.96
CA ALA A 268 -1.44 14.16 -1.56
C ALA A 268 -1.62 15.62 -1.96
N GLY A 269 -1.19 16.56 -1.11
CA GLY A 269 -1.16 17.98 -1.45
C GLY A 269 -0.30 18.28 -2.67
N ARG A 270 0.91 17.70 -2.74
CA ARG A 270 1.79 17.82 -3.92
C ARG A 270 1.12 17.30 -5.19
N CYS A 271 0.43 16.17 -5.11
CA CYS A 271 -0.30 15.63 -6.25
C CYS A 271 -1.48 16.51 -6.66
N ALA A 272 -2.23 17.04 -5.69
CA ALA A 272 -3.35 17.94 -5.95
C ALA A 272 -2.91 19.22 -6.68
N LEU A 273 -1.79 19.83 -6.27
CA LEU A 273 -1.23 21.02 -6.91
C LEU A 273 -0.52 20.76 -8.24
N SER A 274 -0.31 19.49 -8.59
CA SER A 274 0.35 19.11 -9.84
C SER A 274 -0.56 19.14 -11.07
N GLU A 275 -1.85 19.44 -10.91
CA GLU A 275 -2.85 19.44 -12.00
C GLU A 275 -2.90 18.10 -12.76
N GLY A 276 -2.79 16.99 -12.02
CA GLY A 276 -2.84 15.63 -12.57
C GLY A 276 -1.53 15.11 -13.16
N ARG A 277 -0.43 15.86 -13.03
CA ARG A 277 0.91 15.38 -13.47
C ARG A 277 1.51 14.35 -12.53
N LEU A 278 1.14 14.38 -11.25
CA LEU A 278 1.66 13.51 -10.20
C LEU A 278 0.53 12.70 -9.55
N PHE A 279 0.86 11.51 -9.06
CA PHE A 279 -0.09 10.63 -8.38
C PHE A 279 0.53 9.86 -7.24
N GLN A 280 -0.32 9.25 -6.41
CA GLN A 280 0.07 8.31 -5.37
C GLN A 280 -0.50 6.94 -5.66
N SER A 281 0.25 5.90 -5.30
CA SER A 281 -0.21 4.52 -5.35
C SER A 281 -0.31 3.95 -3.94
N GLY A 282 -1.44 3.34 -3.59
CA GLY A 282 -1.59 2.65 -2.32
C GLY A 282 -0.94 1.28 -2.39
N GLU A 283 0.08 1.05 -1.57
CA GLU A 283 0.82 -0.22 -1.51
C GLU A 283 0.59 -0.90 -0.15
N ASP A 284 0.91 -2.19 -0.05
CA ASP A 284 0.72 -2.99 1.16
C ASP A 284 2.08 -3.39 1.76
N LEU A 285 2.07 -3.69 3.05
CA LEU A 285 3.17 -4.38 3.73
C LEU A 285 2.60 -5.53 4.55
N THR A 286 1.74 -6.33 3.91
CA THR A 286 1.10 -7.49 4.53
C THR A 286 0.28 -7.09 5.76
N ASN A 287 -0.61 -6.10 5.59
CA ASN A 287 -1.46 -5.66 6.69
C ASN A 287 -2.43 -6.78 7.13
N LEU A 288 -2.35 -7.17 8.41
CA LEU A 288 -3.30 -8.10 9.02
C LEU A 288 -4.65 -7.42 9.29
N PRO A 289 -5.77 -8.20 9.31
CA PRO A 289 -7.09 -7.69 9.66
C PRO A 289 -7.14 -6.92 10.98
N VAL A 290 -8.18 -6.09 11.11
CA VAL A 290 -8.41 -5.17 12.23
C VAL A 290 -7.49 -3.94 12.15
N VAL A 291 -6.64 -3.66 13.16
CA VAL A 291 -6.03 -2.32 13.31
C VAL A 291 -5.18 -1.93 12.10
N ALA A 292 -4.33 -2.84 11.61
CA ALA A 292 -3.41 -2.54 10.53
C ALA A 292 -4.14 -2.31 9.20
N LEU A 293 -4.93 -3.30 8.76
CA LEU A 293 -5.67 -3.23 7.50
C LEU A 293 -6.70 -2.11 7.48
N GLN A 294 -7.48 -1.91 8.55
CA GLN A 294 -8.54 -0.90 8.56
C GLN A 294 -7.99 0.51 8.58
N GLN A 295 -6.90 0.77 9.33
CA GLN A 295 -6.23 2.07 9.27
C GLN A 295 -5.65 2.35 7.89
N ASP A 296 -5.06 1.34 7.24
CA ASP A 296 -4.52 1.50 5.88
C ASP A 296 -5.64 1.80 4.88
N LEU A 297 -6.72 1.00 4.88
CA LEU A 297 -7.90 1.25 4.05
C LEU A 297 -8.53 2.62 4.31
N THR A 298 -8.58 3.08 5.57
CA THR A 298 -9.08 4.41 5.93
C THR A 298 -8.23 5.50 5.28
N THR A 299 -6.89 5.40 5.36
CA THR A 299 -5.98 6.36 4.72
C THR A 299 -6.19 6.39 3.21
N MET A 300 -6.18 5.21 2.56
CA MET A 300 -6.31 5.12 1.10
C MET A 300 -7.65 5.68 0.62
N ALA A 301 -8.74 5.32 1.28
CA ALA A 301 -10.08 5.79 0.95
C ALA A 301 -10.25 7.29 1.22
N THR A 302 -9.64 7.81 2.29
CA THR A 302 -9.64 9.23 2.61
C THR A 302 -8.90 10.02 1.54
N ILE A 303 -7.68 9.61 1.17
CA ILE A 303 -6.87 10.24 0.11
C ILE A 303 -7.54 10.12 -1.27
N GLY A 304 -8.37 9.10 -1.49
CA GLY A 304 -9.05 8.87 -2.76
C GLY A 304 -8.29 7.93 -3.70
N ILE A 305 -7.44 7.05 -3.16
CA ILE A 305 -6.72 6.05 -3.94
C ILE A 305 -7.64 4.89 -4.25
N ALA A 306 -8.10 4.81 -5.50
CA ALA A 306 -9.10 3.83 -5.91
C ALA A 306 -8.56 2.40 -6.12
N SER A 307 -7.26 2.23 -6.39
CA SER A 307 -6.62 0.91 -6.56
C SER A 307 -5.47 0.73 -5.57
N VAL A 308 -5.60 -0.27 -4.71
CA VAL A 308 -4.67 -0.49 -3.60
C VAL A 308 -4.10 -1.91 -3.64
N GLU A 309 -2.79 -2.05 -3.48
CA GLU A 309 -2.16 -3.35 -3.29
C GLU A 309 -2.74 -4.03 -2.06
N ARG A 310 -3.02 -5.34 -2.13
CA ARG A 310 -3.28 -6.16 -0.94
C ARG A 310 -2.69 -7.55 -1.10
N ASN A 311 -2.04 -8.04 -0.06
CA ASN A 311 -1.46 -9.37 -0.04
C ASN A 311 -1.63 -10.11 1.31
N GLY A 312 -1.86 -9.41 2.43
CA GLY A 312 -1.94 -10.05 3.75
C GLY A 312 -3.01 -11.14 3.87
N HIS A 313 -4.16 -10.94 3.24
CA HIS A 313 -5.25 -11.92 3.19
C HIS A 313 -4.96 -13.21 2.40
N HIS A 314 -3.87 -13.25 1.62
CA HIS A 314 -3.41 -14.47 0.94
C HIS A 314 -2.38 -15.25 1.74
N TYR A 315 -1.56 -14.56 2.54
CA TYR A 315 -0.48 -15.20 3.30
C TYR A 315 -0.85 -15.54 4.74
N PHE A 316 -2.01 -15.07 5.22
CA PHE A 316 -2.49 -15.29 6.58
C PHE A 316 -3.94 -15.74 6.59
N ALA A 317 -4.27 -16.63 7.53
CA ALA A 317 -5.60 -17.18 7.74
C ALA A 317 -6.57 -16.16 8.40
N GLY A 318 -6.79 -15.02 7.74
CA GLY A 318 -7.71 -13.98 8.17
C GLY A 318 -7.41 -13.46 9.57
N MET A 319 -8.38 -13.63 10.48
CA MET A 319 -8.32 -13.17 11.88
C MET A 319 -7.82 -14.24 12.86
N ALA A 320 -7.19 -15.33 12.41
CA ALA A 320 -6.70 -16.39 13.29
C ALA A 320 -5.71 -15.92 14.37
N HIS A 321 -5.07 -14.75 14.18
CA HIS A 321 -4.19 -14.12 15.18
C HIS A 321 -4.94 -13.41 16.32
N LEU A 322 -6.26 -13.36 16.28
CA LEU A 322 -7.11 -12.71 17.27
C LEU A 322 -7.86 -13.74 18.12
N SER A 323 -8.33 -13.30 19.29
CA SER A 323 -9.31 -14.07 20.06
C SER A 323 -10.62 -14.22 19.26
N GLU A 324 -11.36 -15.30 19.50
CA GLU A 324 -12.68 -15.50 18.86
C GLU A 324 -13.64 -14.32 19.14
N ALA A 325 -13.56 -13.74 20.34
CA ALA A 325 -14.34 -12.58 20.73
C ALA A 325 -14.00 -11.35 19.87
N ASP A 326 -12.72 -11.03 19.69
CA ASP A 326 -12.28 -9.89 18.89
C ASP A 326 -12.60 -10.09 17.40
N ALA A 327 -12.42 -11.31 16.87
CA ALA A 327 -12.74 -11.63 15.49
C ALA A 327 -14.25 -11.49 15.21
N SER A 328 -15.10 -11.98 16.13
CA SER A 328 -16.55 -11.87 16.04
C SER A 328 -17.04 -10.42 16.12
N GLU A 329 -16.45 -9.63 17.03
CA GLU A 329 -16.75 -8.20 17.18
C GLU A 329 -16.35 -7.42 15.92
N ALA A 330 -15.17 -7.69 15.35
CA ALA A 330 -14.73 -7.09 14.10
C ALA A 330 -15.66 -7.42 12.92
N CYS A 331 -16.12 -8.67 12.81
CA CYS A 331 -17.09 -9.08 11.78
C CYS A 331 -18.45 -8.39 11.97
N THR A 332 -18.89 -8.21 13.22
CA THR A 332 -20.16 -7.54 13.55
C THR A 332 -20.11 -6.04 13.22
N ARG A 333 -18.98 -5.38 13.51
CA ARG A 333 -18.78 -3.95 13.22
C ARG A 333 -18.56 -3.65 11.75
N HIS A 334 -17.90 -4.55 11.04
CA HIS A 334 -17.52 -4.36 9.63
C HIS A 334 -18.02 -5.50 8.73
N PRO A 335 -19.34 -5.75 8.67
CA PRO A 335 -19.92 -6.89 7.95
C PRO A 335 -19.82 -6.77 6.42
N ASP A 336 -19.50 -5.57 5.92
CA ASP A 336 -19.17 -5.30 4.53
C ASP A 336 -17.69 -5.60 4.21
N LEU A 337 -16.81 -5.56 5.21
CA LEU A 337 -15.37 -5.83 5.05
C LEU A 337 -15.03 -7.29 5.36
N TYR A 338 -15.68 -7.91 6.35
CA TYR A 338 -15.33 -9.27 6.81
C TYR A 338 -16.51 -10.22 6.81
N ARG A 339 -16.20 -11.50 6.59
CA ARG A 339 -17.13 -12.63 6.72
C ARG A 339 -16.34 -13.83 7.23
N ASP A 340 -16.82 -14.44 8.32
CA ASP A 340 -16.21 -15.62 8.93
C ASP A 340 -14.70 -15.42 9.22
N GLY A 341 -14.32 -14.23 9.69
CA GLY A 341 -12.92 -13.86 9.98
C GLY A 341 -12.05 -13.58 8.76
N LEU A 342 -12.57 -13.69 7.54
CA LEU A 342 -11.85 -13.46 6.28
C LEU A 342 -12.22 -12.11 5.65
N LEU A 343 -11.26 -11.51 4.94
CA LEU A 343 -11.50 -10.33 4.12
C LEU A 343 -12.48 -10.64 2.97
N GLN A 344 -13.50 -9.82 2.80
CA GLN A 344 -14.44 -9.94 1.70
C GLN A 344 -13.93 -9.17 0.48
N VAL A 345 -13.65 -9.92 -0.59
CA VAL A 345 -13.37 -9.40 -1.92
C VAL A 345 -14.47 -9.87 -2.87
N ARG A 346 -15.12 -8.93 -3.56
CA ARG A 346 -16.19 -9.21 -4.52
C ARG A 346 -15.93 -8.42 -5.78
N ASP A 347 -15.90 -9.10 -6.92
CA ASP A 347 -15.63 -8.49 -8.23
C ASP A 347 -14.34 -7.65 -8.22
N GLY A 348 -13.31 -8.15 -7.53
CA GLY A 348 -12.02 -7.48 -7.36
C GLY A 348 -12.07 -6.24 -6.46
N GLN A 349 -13.14 -6.03 -5.69
CA GLN A 349 -13.32 -4.87 -4.83
C GLN A 349 -13.43 -5.23 -3.35
N ILE A 350 -12.93 -4.31 -2.52
CA ILE A 350 -13.08 -4.31 -1.06
C ILE A 350 -14.02 -3.15 -0.69
N SER A 351 -15.00 -3.41 0.17
CA SER A 351 -15.81 -2.34 0.77
C SER A 351 -15.03 -1.64 1.87
N THR A 352 -15.06 -0.31 1.86
CA THR A 352 -14.51 0.55 2.92
C THR A 352 -15.61 1.30 3.66
N ALA A 353 -16.87 1.08 3.32
CA ALA A 353 -18.02 1.84 3.80
C ALA A 353 -18.15 1.88 5.33
N SER A 354 -18.00 0.74 6.02
CA SER A 354 -18.01 0.73 7.50
C SER A 354 -16.75 1.38 8.08
N VAL A 355 -15.58 1.07 7.51
CA VAL A 355 -14.28 1.53 7.99
C VAL A 355 -14.16 3.06 7.98
N VAL A 356 -14.53 3.71 6.86
CA VAL A 356 -14.41 5.17 6.74
C VAL A 356 -15.41 5.93 7.62
N ARG A 357 -16.47 5.25 8.09
CA ARG A 357 -17.49 5.79 8.99
C ARG A 357 -17.24 5.46 10.45
N ALA A 358 -16.35 4.49 10.74
CA ALA A 358 -16.01 4.11 12.09
C ALA A 358 -15.39 5.29 12.84
N ARG A 359 -15.73 5.42 14.12
CA ARG A 359 -15.09 6.42 14.97
C ARG A 359 -13.60 6.11 15.08
N GLY A 360 -12.79 7.13 15.33
CA GLY A 360 -11.35 6.91 15.38
C GLY A 360 -10.74 6.79 13.99
N PHE A 361 -9.69 5.98 13.90
CA PHE A 361 -8.97 5.71 12.67
C PHE A 361 -9.31 4.31 12.16
N GLY A 362 -10.50 4.16 11.57
CA GLY A 362 -10.92 2.95 10.88
C GLY A 362 -11.47 1.82 11.76
N TYR A 363 -11.04 1.73 13.02
CA TYR A 363 -11.49 0.74 14.00
C TYR A 363 -11.61 1.36 15.39
N ASP A 364 -12.74 1.19 16.07
CA ASP A 364 -12.97 1.60 17.46
C ASP A 364 -13.33 0.46 18.42
N GLY A 365 -13.28 -0.79 17.94
CA GLY A 365 -13.55 -1.98 18.74
C GLY A 365 -12.41 -2.35 19.70
N PRO A 366 -12.66 -3.32 20.59
CA PRO A 366 -11.62 -3.89 21.45
C PRO A 366 -10.57 -4.66 20.64
N VAL A 367 -9.37 -4.73 21.21
CA VAL A 367 -8.32 -5.69 20.87
C VAL A 367 -7.76 -6.15 22.21
N ASP A 368 -8.07 -7.37 22.62
CA ASP A 368 -7.62 -7.90 23.90
C ASP A 368 -6.18 -8.40 23.82
N VAL A 369 -5.25 -7.45 23.97
CA VAL A 369 -3.80 -7.74 23.94
C VAL A 369 -3.33 -8.59 25.12
N GLU A 370 -4.12 -8.73 26.19
CA GLU A 370 -3.77 -9.60 27.33
C GLU A 370 -3.85 -11.09 26.96
N THR A 371 -4.60 -11.42 25.90
CA THR A 371 -4.65 -12.79 25.35
C THR A 371 -3.42 -13.17 24.52
N TRP A 372 -2.58 -12.19 24.17
CA TRP A 372 -1.44 -12.41 23.28
C TRP A 372 -0.24 -12.94 24.05
N THR A 373 0.57 -13.75 23.37
CA THR A 373 1.86 -14.20 23.91
C THR A 373 2.82 -13.02 23.98
N PRO A 374 3.36 -12.67 25.16
CA PRO A 374 4.36 -11.60 25.29
C PRO A 374 5.60 -11.90 24.44
N ALA A 375 6.20 -10.86 23.86
CA ALA A 375 7.35 -10.99 22.95
C ALA A 375 8.54 -11.72 23.58
N GLU A 376 8.73 -11.61 24.90
CA GLU A 376 9.79 -12.29 25.65
C GLU A 376 9.63 -13.81 25.68
N ARG A 377 8.44 -14.32 25.35
CA ARG A 377 8.12 -15.75 25.28
C ARG A 377 8.07 -16.28 23.85
N TRP A 378 8.32 -15.44 22.85
CA TRP A 378 8.35 -15.89 21.46
C TRP A 378 9.58 -16.78 21.24
N SER A 379 9.36 -17.94 20.62
CA SER A 379 10.41 -18.81 20.09
C SER A 379 9.99 -19.31 18.71
N PRO A 380 10.93 -19.76 17.86
CA PRO A 380 10.56 -20.41 16.60
C PRO A 380 9.55 -21.54 16.79
N ASP A 381 9.69 -22.34 17.84
CA ASP A 381 8.74 -23.42 18.16
C ASP A 381 7.36 -22.88 18.51
N VAL A 382 7.26 -21.82 19.33
CA VAL A 382 5.99 -21.16 19.67
C VAL A 382 5.33 -20.51 18.46
N LEU A 383 6.11 -20.03 17.50
CA LEU A 383 5.60 -19.41 16.27
C LEU A 383 5.20 -20.44 15.20
N LEU A 384 5.79 -21.63 15.21
CA LEU A 384 5.53 -22.71 14.25
C LEU A 384 4.46 -23.70 14.74
N ASP A 385 4.27 -23.84 16.05
CA ASP A 385 3.28 -24.74 16.68
C ASP A 385 1.85 -24.15 16.72
N GLY A 386 1.60 -23.03 16.02
CA GLY A 386 0.37 -22.22 16.06
C GLY A 386 -0.91 -22.94 15.66
N ARG A 387 -1.40 -23.81 16.55
CA ARG A 387 -2.83 -24.00 16.78
C ARG A 387 -3.45 -22.73 17.34
#